data_AF-A0A6N8XG08-F1
#
_entry.id   AF-A0A6N8XG08-F1
#
_cell.length_a   1.000
_cell.length_b   1.000
_cell.length_c   1.000
_cell.angle_alpha   90.00
_cell.angle_beta   90.00
_cell.angle_gamma   90.00
#
_symmetry.space_group_name_H-M   'P 1'
#
loop_
_entity.id
_entity.type
_entity.pdbx_description
1 polymer ?
#
loop_
_entity_poly.entity_id
_entity_poly.type
_entity_poly.pdbx_seq_one_letter_code
_entity_poly.pdbx_strand_id
1 'polypeptide(L)'
;MTQAALPVDPATAAAHNATLESVAAPGAWWNGADRLAIVRAARSAPTCAFCAERDGPTLPISAEHDDDGELPPIAVEAIHAIRNDSGRLTRRWFDDVIDLGLLPEAYVELVAVTASSVIVDTFAQGMGLDMPDLPEPVD
;
A
#
# COMPACT_ATOMS: atom_id res chain seq x y z
N MET A 1 -15.40 16.19 -8.23
CA MET A 1 -14.54 17.02 -7.38
C MET A 1 -15.33 17.46 -6.18
N THR A 2 -15.27 16.66 -5.13
CA THR A 2 -15.84 16.98 -3.83
C THR A 2 -15.06 18.13 -3.17
N GLN A 3 -15.76 19.06 -2.52
CA GLN A 3 -15.13 20.17 -1.80
C GLN A 3 -14.53 19.69 -0.47
N ALA A 4 -13.29 20.06 -0.18
CA ALA A 4 -12.63 19.72 1.08
C ALA A 4 -13.39 20.26 2.31
N ALA A 5 -13.41 19.49 3.39
CA ALA A 5 -14.04 19.87 4.66
C ALA A 5 -13.38 21.08 5.33
N LEU A 6 -12.07 21.29 5.09
CA LEU A 6 -11.26 22.41 5.57
C LEU A 6 -10.33 22.88 4.43
N PRO A 7 -9.82 24.13 4.47
CA PRO A 7 -8.79 24.55 3.54
C PRO A 7 -7.56 23.63 3.61
N VAL A 8 -7.13 23.14 2.45
CA VAL A 8 -5.88 22.36 2.31
C VAL A 8 -4.77 23.34 1.94
N ASP A 9 -3.67 23.32 2.70
CA ASP A 9 -2.49 24.10 2.37
C ASP A 9 -1.93 23.66 0.99
N PRO A 10 -1.60 24.61 0.08
CA PRO A 10 -1.10 24.27 -1.24
C PRO A 10 0.17 23.41 -1.24
N ALA A 11 1.05 23.55 -0.24
CA ALA A 11 2.26 22.74 -0.15
C ALA A 11 1.93 21.29 0.21
N THR A 12 0.92 21.04 1.06
CA THR A 12 0.43 19.69 1.34
C THR A 12 -0.14 19.03 0.10
N ALA A 13 -0.99 19.75 -0.66
CA ALA A 13 -1.54 19.23 -1.91
C ALA A 13 -0.43 18.91 -2.93
N ALA A 14 0.55 19.80 -3.08
CA ALA A 14 1.70 19.58 -3.96
C ALA A 14 2.55 18.38 -3.52
N ALA A 15 2.77 18.19 -2.21
CA ALA A 15 3.53 17.06 -1.69
C ALA A 15 2.82 15.71 -1.92
N HIS A 16 1.49 15.66 -1.78
CA HIS A 16 0.72 14.45 -2.08
C HIS A 16 0.76 14.11 -3.57
N ASN A 17 0.59 15.09 -4.44
CA ASN A 17 0.71 14.89 -5.89
C ASN A 17 2.10 14.39 -6.28
N ALA A 18 3.16 15.05 -5.78
CA ALA A 18 4.54 14.63 -6.02
C ALA A 18 4.84 13.22 -5.49
N THR A 19 4.18 12.81 -4.40
CA THR A 19 4.29 11.45 -3.86
C THR A 19 3.71 10.43 -4.84
N LEU A 20 2.51 10.68 -5.40
CA LEU A 20 1.89 9.78 -6.38
C LEU A 20 2.67 9.73 -7.70
N GLU A 21 3.17 10.88 -8.17
CA GLU A 21 4.05 10.95 -9.35
C GLU A 21 5.34 10.15 -9.14
N SER A 22 5.94 10.24 -7.95
CA SER A 22 7.15 9.47 -7.58
C SER A 22 6.90 7.96 -7.51
N VAL A 23 5.68 7.54 -7.14
CA VAL A 23 5.28 6.12 -7.13
C VAL A 23 5.14 5.56 -8.55
N ALA A 24 4.70 6.36 -9.53
CA ALA A 24 4.63 5.93 -10.92
C ALA A 24 6.01 5.72 -11.57
N ALA A 25 7.06 6.31 -11.04
CA ALA A 25 8.42 6.08 -11.51
C ALA A 25 8.98 4.73 -11.02
N PRO A 26 9.90 4.08 -11.76
CA PRO A 26 10.55 2.86 -11.30
C PRO A 26 11.38 3.13 -10.03
N GLY A 27 11.37 2.17 -9.11
CA GLY A 27 12.28 2.11 -7.98
C GLY A 27 13.50 1.24 -8.27
N ALA A 28 14.20 0.82 -7.21
CA ALA A 28 15.36 -0.05 -7.35
C ALA A 28 14.96 -1.51 -7.56
N TRP A 29 13.78 -1.92 -7.06
CA TRP A 29 13.31 -3.29 -7.06
C TRP A 29 11.98 -3.51 -7.77
N TRP A 30 11.13 -2.48 -7.82
CA TRP A 30 9.82 -2.55 -8.48
C TRP A 30 9.78 -1.55 -9.62
N ASN A 31 9.24 -1.96 -10.78
CA ASN A 31 9.01 -1.02 -11.87
C ASN A 31 7.81 -0.10 -11.55
N GLY A 32 7.58 0.94 -12.37
CA GLY A 32 6.48 1.88 -12.15
C GLY A 32 5.10 1.21 -12.08
N ALA A 33 4.84 0.21 -12.94
CA ALA A 33 3.58 -0.53 -12.94
C ALA A 33 3.39 -1.35 -11.66
N ASP A 34 4.43 -2.04 -11.19
CA ASP A 34 4.41 -2.81 -9.95
C ASP A 34 4.17 -1.89 -8.74
N ARG A 35 4.82 -0.72 -8.70
CA ARG A 35 4.63 0.26 -7.61
C ARG A 35 3.22 0.81 -7.57
N LEU A 36 2.59 1.04 -8.73
CA LEU A 36 1.18 1.40 -8.79
C LEU A 36 0.26 0.22 -8.39
N ALA A 37 0.63 -1.01 -8.72
CA ALA A 37 -0.07 -2.21 -8.26
C ALA A 37 -0.01 -2.35 -6.73
N ILE A 38 1.13 -2.01 -6.11
CA ILE A 38 1.27 -1.97 -4.65
C ILE A 38 0.27 -0.98 -4.04
N VAL A 39 0.06 0.18 -4.67
CA VAL A 39 -0.94 1.15 -4.22
C VAL A 39 -2.37 0.63 -4.40
N ARG A 40 -2.67 -0.02 -5.53
CA ARG A 40 -3.98 -0.65 -5.76
C ARG A 40 -4.30 -1.70 -4.71
N ALA A 41 -3.36 -2.61 -4.42
CA ALA A 41 -3.51 -3.61 -3.37
C ALA A 41 -3.69 -2.96 -1.98
N ALA A 42 -2.96 -1.90 -1.67
CA ALA A 42 -3.14 -1.16 -0.41
C ALA A 42 -4.54 -0.51 -0.30
N ARG A 43 -5.12 -0.07 -1.42
CA ARG A 43 -6.46 0.51 -1.48
C ARG A 43 -7.57 -0.53 -1.36
N SER A 44 -7.36 -1.75 -1.88
CA SER A 44 -8.34 -2.84 -1.79
C SER A 44 -8.28 -3.60 -0.46
N ALA A 45 -7.13 -3.62 0.22
CA ALA A 45 -6.93 -4.38 1.46
C ALA A 45 -8.00 -4.14 2.56
N PRO A 46 -8.51 -2.92 2.81
CA PRO A 46 -9.57 -2.71 3.81
C PRO A 46 -10.91 -3.39 3.47
N THR A 47 -11.12 -3.76 2.20
CA THR A 47 -12.31 -4.46 1.72
C THR A 47 -12.08 -5.93 1.41
N CYS A 48 -10.87 -6.45 1.68
CA CYS A 48 -10.54 -7.85 1.44
C CYS A 48 -11.30 -8.77 2.41
N ALA A 49 -11.98 -9.78 1.88
CA ALA A 49 -12.80 -10.71 2.65
C ALA A 49 -11.98 -11.51 3.66
N PHE A 50 -10.83 -12.04 3.23
CA PHE A 50 -9.90 -12.75 4.12
C PHE A 50 -9.38 -11.84 5.24
N CYS A 51 -9.00 -10.59 4.93
CA CYS A 51 -8.54 -9.64 5.95
C CYS A 51 -9.62 -9.32 7.00
N ALA A 52 -10.90 -9.27 6.60
CA ALA A 52 -12.01 -9.00 7.52
C ALA A 52 -12.23 -10.14 8.53
N GLU A 53 -11.91 -11.38 8.16
CA GLU A 53 -12.02 -12.56 9.03
C GLU A 53 -10.76 -12.80 9.88
N ARG A 54 -9.63 -12.19 9.50
CA ARG A 54 -8.32 -12.36 10.14
C ARG A 54 -8.20 -11.59 11.46
N ASP A 55 -8.54 -12.23 12.58
CA ASP A 55 -8.37 -11.68 13.94
C ASP A 55 -7.37 -12.50 14.80
N GLY A 56 -6.99 -11.98 15.95
CA GLY A 56 -6.19 -12.67 16.96
C GLY A 56 -4.82 -12.03 17.24
N PRO A 57 -4.11 -12.53 18.28
CA PRO A 57 -2.84 -11.96 18.73
C PRO A 57 -1.66 -12.25 17.78
N THR A 58 -1.80 -13.21 16.88
CA THR A 58 -0.77 -13.59 15.89
C THR A 58 -1.28 -13.31 14.49
N LEU A 59 -0.37 -12.90 13.60
CA LEU A 59 -0.69 -12.65 12.20
C LEU A 59 -0.23 -13.82 11.31
N PRO A 60 -1.13 -14.68 10.85
CA PRO A 60 -0.78 -15.73 9.91
C PRO A 60 -0.53 -15.14 8.52
N ILE A 61 0.48 -15.69 7.83
CA ILE A 61 0.73 -15.44 6.40
C ILE A 61 -0.23 -16.29 5.59
N SER A 62 -0.87 -15.69 4.58
CA SER A 62 -1.79 -16.36 3.67
C SER A 62 -1.61 -15.86 2.22
N ALA A 63 -2.02 -16.68 1.27
CA ALA A 63 -2.12 -16.31 -0.15
C ALA A 63 -3.59 -16.16 -0.61
N GLU A 64 -4.54 -16.16 0.34
CA GLU A 64 -6.00 -16.12 0.07
C GLU A 64 -6.57 -14.69 -0.03
N HIS A 65 -5.71 -13.70 -0.27
CA HIS A 65 -6.15 -12.31 -0.38
C HIS A 65 -6.95 -12.09 -1.67
N ASP A 66 -7.85 -11.11 -1.63
CA ASP A 66 -8.45 -10.57 -2.84
C ASP A 66 -7.38 -9.72 -3.56
N ASP A 67 -6.91 -10.17 -4.71
CA ASP A 67 -5.92 -9.49 -5.53
C ASP A 67 -6.27 -9.51 -7.02
N ASP A 68 -5.62 -8.63 -7.80
CA ASP A 68 -5.82 -8.46 -9.24
C ASP A 68 -4.84 -9.30 -10.09
N GLY A 69 -3.98 -10.09 -9.45
CA GLY A 69 -2.97 -10.93 -10.08
C GLY A 69 -1.74 -10.19 -10.60
N GLU A 70 -1.58 -8.90 -10.30
CA GLU A 70 -0.47 -8.09 -10.82
C GLU A 70 0.82 -8.24 -10.00
N LEU A 71 0.71 -8.68 -8.75
CA LEU A 71 1.83 -8.84 -7.83
C LEU A 71 2.01 -10.30 -7.36
N PRO A 72 3.22 -10.69 -6.96
CA PRO A 72 3.42 -11.98 -6.30
C PRO A 72 2.56 -12.09 -5.03
N PRO A 73 1.94 -13.25 -4.72
CA PRO A 73 1.06 -13.40 -3.56
C PRO A 73 1.69 -12.99 -2.22
N ILE A 74 3.00 -13.24 -2.04
CA ILE A 74 3.71 -12.85 -0.83
C ILE A 74 3.88 -11.33 -0.68
N ALA A 75 3.95 -10.60 -1.80
CA ALA A 75 3.94 -9.14 -1.78
C ALA A 75 2.55 -8.63 -1.37
N VAL A 76 1.47 -9.23 -1.90
CA VAL A 76 0.09 -8.90 -1.50
C VAL A 76 -0.14 -9.15 -0.01
N GLU A 77 0.30 -10.29 0.54
CA GLU A 77 0.26 -10.54 1.99
C GLU A 77 0.95 -9.42 2.77
N ALA A 78 2.18 -9.05 2.37
CA ALA A 78 2.92 -8.00 3.04
C ALA A 78 2.17 -6.66 2.99
N ILE A 79 1.63 -6.27 1.84
CA ILE A 79 0.87 -5.03 1.65
C ILE A 79 -0.37 -5.01 2.54
N HIS A 80 -1.16 -6.08 2.53
CA HIS A 80 -2.39 -6.19 3.31
C HIS A 80 -2.10 -6.17 4.81
N ALA A 81 -1.05 -6.88 5.24
CA ALA A 81 -0.57 -6.87 6.62
C ALA A 81 -0.08 -5.48 7.07
N ILE A 82 0.68 -4.76 6.23
CA ILE A 82 1.11 -3.39 6.52
C ILE A 82 -0.09 -2.45 6.61
N ARG A 83 -1.04 -2.57 5.70
CA ARG A 83 -2.22 -1.70 5.62
C ARG A 83 -3.18 -1.90 6.79
N ASN A 84 -3.54 -3.14 7.09
CA ASN A 84 -4.61 -3.46 8.04
C ASN A 84 -4.07 -3.82 9.44
N ASP A 85 -2.84 -4.33 9.52
CA ASP A 85 -2.33 -5.05 10.69
C ASP A 85 -0.95 -4.58 11.17
N SER A 86 -0.57 -3.34 10.84
CA SER A 86 0.76 -2.78 11.17
C SER A 86 1.16 -2.95 12.64
N GLY A 87 0.21 -2.87 13.58
CA GLY A 87 0.45 -3.07 15.02
C GLY A 87 0.72 -4.52 15.44
N ARG A 88 0.44 -5.51 14.59
CA ARG A 88 0.66 -6.94 14.82
C ARG A 88 1.91 -7.49 14.12
N LEU A 89 2.59 -6.69 13.29
CA LEU A 89 3.81 -7.12 12.59
C LEU A 89 4.93 -7.38 13.60
N THR A 90 5.48 -8.59 13.56
CA THR A 90 6.59 -9.00 14.42
C THR A 90 7.83 -9.29 13.61
N ARG A 91 9.00 -9.35 14.27
CA ARG A 91 10.24 -9.81 13.64
C ARG A 91 10.08 -11.18 13.00
N ARG A 92 9.38 -12.11 13.68
CA ARG A 92 9.11 -13.45 13.16
C ARG A 92 8.28 -13.40 11.88
N TRP A 93 7.22 -12.59 11.84
CA TRP A 93 6.40 -12.44 10.63
C TRP A 93 7.24 -11.90 9.46
N PHE A 94 8.10 -10.91 9.73
CA PHE A 94 9.02 -10.39 8.71
C PHE A 94 9.95 -11.49 8.19
N ASP A 95 10.61 -12.24 9.08
CA ASP A 95 11.51 -13.32 8.67
C ASP A 95 10.75 -14.39 7.85
N ASP A 96 9.54 -14.78 8.28
CA ASP A 96 8.69 -15.73 7.53
C ASP A 96 8.32 -15.19 6.12
N VAL A 97 8.05 -13.89 5.96
CA VAL A 97 7.79 -13.26 4.65
C VAL A 97 9.01 -13.33 3.73
N ILE A 98 10.20 -13.07 4.26
CA ILE A 98 11.45 -13.13 3.49
C ILE A 98 11.76 -14.58 3.08
N ASP A 99 11.60 -15.52 4.00
CA ASP A 99 11.83 -16.95 3.75
C ASP A 99 10.88 -17.51 2.69
N LEU A 100 9.69 -16.91 2.52
CA LEU A 100 8.72 -17.24 1.48
C LEU A 100 9.00 -16.57 0.13
N GLY A 101 10.11 -15.83 -0.01
CA GLY A 101 10.67 -15.41 -1.30
C GLY A 101 10.57 -13.92 -1.61
N LEU A 102 10.10 -13.08 -0.69
CA LEU A 102 10.20 -11.64 -0.85
C LEU A 102 11.62 -11.18 -0.48
N LEU A 103 12.32 -10.51 -1.39
CA LEU A 103 13.66 -9.99 -1.07
C LEU A 103 13.59 -8.89 0.00
N PRO A 104 14.51 -8.83 0.98
CA PRO A 104 14.49 -7.82 2.03
C PRO A 104 14.47 -6.38 1.51
N GLU A 105 15.22 -6.10 0.46
CA GLU A 105 15.30 -4.77 -0.14
C GLU A 105 14.03 -4.42 -0.92
N ALA A 106 13.44 -5.40 -1.62
CA ALA A 106 12.14 -5.24 -2.27
C ALA A 106 11.01 -5.03 -1.24
N TYR A 107 11.10 -5.67 -0.06
CA TYR A 107 10.19 -5.44 1.06
C TYR A 107 10.30 -4.01 1.59
N VAL A 108 11.51 -3.47 1.75
CA VAL A 108 11.71 -2.08 2.20
C VAL A 108 11.06 -1.09 1.24
N GLU A 109 11.26 -1.28 -0.07
CA GLU A 109 10.64 -0.44 -1.09
C GLU A 109 9.11 -0.57 -1.07
N LEU A 110 8.59 -1.79 -0.94
CA LEU A 110 7.16 -2.08 -0.82
C LEU A 110 6.54 -1.37 0.39
N VAL A 111 7.16 -1.46 1.58
CA VAL A 111 6.72 -0.76 2.79
C VAL A 111 6.63 0.74 2.55
N ALA A 112 7.64 1.33 1.91
CA ALA A 112 7.67 2.76 1.64
C ALA A 112 6.51 3.17 0.72
N VAL A 113 6.28 2.45 -0.38
CA VAL A 113 5.18 2.73 -1.31
C VAL A 113 3.81 2.57 -0.63
N THR A 114 3.59 1.46 0.09
CA THR A 114 2.34 1.23 0.82
C THR A 114 2.08 2.29 1.88
N ALA A 115 3.07 2.66 2.69
CA ALA A 115 2.89 3.67 3.73
C ALA A 115 2.63 5.06 3.14
N SER A 116 3.35 5.43 2.07
CA SER A 116 3.16 6.71 1.38
C SER A 116 1.77 6.84 0.78
N SER A 117 1.23 5.80 0.14
CA SER A 117 -0.13 5.85 -0.40
C SER A 117 -1.18 5.94 0.72
N VAL A 118 -1.00 5.20 1.82
CA VAL A 118 -1.88 5.27 2.98
C VAL A 118 -1.97 6.68 3.54
N ILE A 119 -0.86 7.42 3.63
CA ILE A 119 -0.86 8.82 4.10
C ILE A 119 -1.72 9.69 3.18
N VAL A 120 -1.52 9.60 1.87
CA VAL A 120 -2.25 10.40 0.88
C VAL A 120 -3.75 10.06 0.90
N ASP A 121 -4.09 8.78 0.88
CA ASP A 121 -5.46 8.29 0.79
C ASP A 121 -6.27 8.57 2.07
N THR A 122 -5.66 8.34 3.24
CA THR A 122 -6.33 8.64 4.52
C THR A 122 -6.48 10.13 4.78
N PHE A 123 -5.56 10.96 4.28
CA PHE A 123 -5.76 12.41 4.29
C PHE A 123 -6.94 12.81 3.40
N ALA A 124 -7.01 12.30 2.16
CA ALA A 124 -8.12 12.60 1.26
C ALA A 124 -9.46 12.19 1.90
N GLN A 125 -9.53 10.98 2.46
CA GLN A 125 -10.70 10.48 3.18
C GLN A 125 -11.07 11.38 4.37
N GLY A 126 -10.10 11.74 5.22
CA GLY A 126 -10.33 12.59 6.39
C GLY A 126 -10.80 14.00 6.03
N MET A 127 -10.42 14.48 4.84
CA MET A 127 -10.82 15.78 4.30
C MET A 127 -12.13 15.73 3.48
N GLY A 128 -12.74 14.55 3.33
CA GLY A 128 -13.93 14.36 2.50
C GLY A 128 -13.67 14.57 1.00
N LEU A 129 -12.42 14.42 0.56
CA LEU A 129 -12.03 14.53 -0.84
C LEU A 129 -12.28 13.21 -1.57
N ASP A 130 -12.38 13.31 -2.90
CA ASP A 130 -12.36 12.14 -3.77
C ASP A 130 -10.99 11.43 -3.62
N MET A 131 -10.98 10.10 -3.74
CA MET A 131 -9.72 9.35 -3.72
C MET A 131 -8.83 9.81 -4.88
N PRO A 132 -7.54 10.11 -4.67
CA PRO A 132 -6.68 10.58 -5.75
C PRO A 132 -6.52 9.52 -6.84
N ASP A 133 -6.66 9.93 -8.10
CA ASP A 133 -6.37 9.08 -9.25
C ASP A 133 -4.90 8.70 -9.26
N LEU A 134 -4.61 7.47 -9.67
CA LEU A 134 -3.23 7.04 -9.90
C LEU A 134 -2.75 7.57 -11.26
N PRO A 135 -1.53 8.11 -11.34
CA PRO A 135 -0.92 8.44 -12.62
C PRO A 135 -0.63 7.18 -13.45
N GLU A 136 -0.34 7.38 -14.73
CA GLU A 136 0.18 6.31 -15.59
C GLU A 136 1.60 5.91 -15.15
N PRO A 137 1.99 4.63 -15.27
CA PRO A 137 3.35 4.20 -15.00
C PRO A 137 4.33 4.90 -15.94
N VAL A 138 5.51 5.22 -15.39
CA VAL A 138 6.66 5.72 -16.16
C VAL A 138 7.66 4.58 -16.30
N ASP A 139 8.24 4.44 -17.49
CA ASP A 139 9.29 3.45 -17.81
C ASP A 139 10.63 3.77 -17.12
#